data_AF-A0A3B8NBU7-F1
#
_entry.id   AF-A0A3B8NBU7-F1
#
_cell.length_a   1.000
_cell.length_b   1.000
_cell.length_c   1.000
_cell.angle_alpha   90.00
_cell.angle_beta   90.00
_cell.angle_gamma   90.00
#
_symmetry.space_group_name_H-M   'P 1'
#
loop_
_entity.id
_entity.type
_entity.pdbx_description
1 polymer ?
#
loop_
_entity_poly.entity_id
_entity_poly.type
_entity_poly.pdbx_seq_one_letter_code
_entity_poly.pdbx_strand_id
1 'polypeptide(L)'
;MKDKLPVRILEQNGRIKVTTSVSQLNSKSGSIRQDMGYIEFDYSVTVKIIEDILKGIKENKGKRVDPRFYWLIGDLVLVFLSRIDSLGYYMVDQNDTLGKSVGLSGSSIRRIIAFRRRFSDIALVDPGIAWSEYRDNKVLY
;
A
#
# COMPACT_ATOMS: atom_id res chain seq x y z
N MET A 1 -0.96 -6.01 -24.79
CA MET A 1 -0.60 -5.82 -23.36
C MET A 1 0.74 -6.47 -23.14
N LYS A 2 1.70 -5.82 -22.49
CA LYS A 2 2.91 -6.51 -22.01
C LYS A 2 2.48 -7.46 -20.90
N ASP A 3 2.89 -8.73 -20.95
CA ASP A 3 2.64 -9.67 -19.87
C ASP A 3 3.37 -9.17 -18.60
N LYS A 4 2.60 -8.96 -17.53
CA LYS A 4 3.12 -8.53 -16.23
C LYS A 4 3.45 -9.74 -15.36
N LEU A 5 4.52 -9.62 -14.58
CA LEU A 5 5.01 -10.68 -13.70
C LEU A 5 4.38 -10.60 -12.31
N PRO A 6 3.89 -11.72 -11.74
CA PRO A 6 3.45 -11.73 -10.36
C PRO A 6 4.64 -11.53 -9.42
N VAL A 7 4.47 -10.70 -8.40
CA VAL A 7 5.38 -10.60 -7.27
C VAL A 7 4.68 -10.92 -5.96
N ARG A 8 5.39 -11.63 -5.09
CA ARG A 8 4.99 -11.92 -3.72
C ARG A 8 6.00 -11.29 -2.78
N ILE A 9 5.49 -10.63 -1.75
CA ILE A 9 6.31 -10.02 -0.71
C ILE A 9 6.22 -10.88 0.53
N LEU A 10 7.38 -11.26 1.05
CA LEU A 10 7.55 -12.14 2.20
C LEU A 10 8.39 -11.41 3.23
N GLU A 11 8.10 -11.64 4.52
CA GLU A 11 8.98 -11.22 5.59
C GLU A 11 9.79 -12.43 6.05
N GLN A 12 11.12 -12.34 5.97
CA GLN A 12 12.05 -13.38 6.38
C GLN A 12 13.10 -12.78 7.31
N ASN A 13 13.15 -13.24 8.56
CA ASN A 13 14.12 -12.78 9.58
C ASN A 13 14.11 -11.24 9.75
N GLY A 14 12.92 -10.64 9.76
CA GLY A 14 12.76 -9.18 9.86
C GLY A 14 13.20 -8.40 8.62
N ARG A 15 13.41 -9.08 7.48
CA ARG A 15 13.72 -8.46 6.20
C ARG A 15 12.62 -8.73 5.19
N ILE A 16 12.24 -7.69 4.45
CA ILE A 16 11.34 -7.80 3.31
C ILE A 16 12.07 -8.47 2.15
N LYS A 17 11.42 -9.47 1.56
CA LYS A 17 11.88 -10.20 0.38
C LYS A 17 10.81 -10.25 -0.68
N VAL A 18 11.20 -9.91 -1.92
CA VAL A 18 10.30 -9.94 -3.07
C VAL A 18 10.69 -11.13 -3.93
N THR A 19 9.71 -11.94 -4.29
CA THR A 19 9.88 -13.13 -5.11
C THR A 19 8.95 -13.08 -6.30
N THR A 20 9.40 -13.62 -7.43
CA THR A 20 8.61 -13.74 -8.67
C THR A 20 8.75 -15.14 -9.26
N SER A 21 7.97 -15.44 -10.30
CA SER A 21 7.96 -16.77 -10.92
C SER A 21 9.26 -17.06 -11.67
N VAL A 22 9.88 -18.19 -11.33
CA VAL A 22 11.14 -18.70 -11.95
C VAL A 22 10.92 -19.12 -13.41
N SER A 23 9.69 -19.52 -13.78
CA SER A 23 9.35 -20.05 -15.11
C SER A 23 9.52 -19.07 -16.28
N GLN A 24 9.79 -17.79 -16.01
CA GLN A 24 9.98 -16.74 -17.03
C GLN A 24 11.41 -16.15 -17.05
N LEU A 25 12.39 -16.79 -16.40
CA LEU A 25 13.79 -16.31 -16.32
C LEU A 25 14.61 -16.40 -17.63
N ASN A 26 14.02 -16.84 -18.74
CA ASN A 26 14.74 -16.94 -20.00
C ASN A 26 15.00 -15.54 -20.60
N SER A 27 16.27 -15.12 -20.56
CA SER A 27 16.93 -13.94 -21.18
C SER A 27 17.03 -12.60 -20.43
N LYS A 28 16.44 -12.41 -19.23
CA LYS A 28 16.47 -11.11 -18.49
C LYS A 28 16.83 -11.18 -16.99
N SER A 29 17.61 -12.16 -16.57
CA SER A 29 17.92 -12.40 -15.14
C SER A 29 18.58 -11.22 -14.41
N GLY A 30 19.40 -10.41 -15.11
CA GLY A 30 20.07 -9.24 -14.54
C GLY A 30 19.12 -8.10 -14.15
N SER A 31 18.14 -7.76 -15.01
CA SER A 31 17.18 -6.68 -14.74
C SER A 31 16.18 -7.10 -13.66
N ILE A 32 15.72 -8.35 -13.69
CA ILE A 32 14.76 -8.87 -12.71
C ILE A 32 15.33 -8.77 -11.29
N ARG A 33 16.60 -9.11 -11.08
CA ARG A 33 17.21 -9.04 -9.74
C ARG A 33 17.30 -7.59 -9.23
N GLN A 34 17.62 -6.65 -10.12
CA GLN A 34 17.64 -5.22 -9.79
C GLN A 34 16.23 -4.71 -9.46
N ASP A 35 15.25 -5.07 -10.27
CA ASP A 35 13.84 -4.73 -10.06
C ASP A 35 13.33 -5.29 -8.73
N MET A 36 13.65 -6.55 -8.38
CA MET A 36 13.28 -7.12 -7.09
C MET A 36 13.92 -6.35 -5.93
N GLY A 37 15.20 -5.98 -6.04
CA GLY A 37 15.87 -5.16 -5.03
C GLY A 37 15.25 -3.77 -4.86
N TYR A 38 14.83 -3.15 -5.97
CA TYR A 38 14.10 -1.88 -5.94
C TYR A 38 12.73 -2.03 -5.27
N ILE A 39 11.96 -3.06 -5.64
CA ILE A 39 10.63 -3.31 -5.03
C ILE A 39 10.77 -3.62 -3.53
N GLU A 40 11.79 -4.38 -3.12
CA GLU A 40 12.10 -4.65 -1.71
C GLU A 40 12.30 -3.34 -0.94
N PHE A 41 13.12 -2.43 -1.49
CA PHE A 41 13.39 -1.13 -0.90
C PHE A 41 12.16 -0.23 -0.86
N ASP A 42 11.47 -0.04 -1.99
CA ASP A 42 10.30 0.85 -2.10
C ASP A 42 9.16 0.37 -1.20
N TYR A 43 8.92 -0.96 -1.11
CA TYR A 43 7.95 -1.53 -0.18
C TYR A 43 8.35 -1.28 1.28
N SER A 44 9.63 -1.48 1.62
CA SER A 44 10.13 -1.24 2.98
C SER A 44 9.93 0.21 3.42
N VAL A 45 10.25 1.16 2.54
CA VAL A 45 10.03 2.59 2.79
C VAL A 45 8.55 2.89 2.94
N THR A 46 7.71 2.35 2.03
CA THR A 46 6.26 2.56 2.05
C THR A 46 5.64 2.05 3.35
N VAL A 47 5.96 0.81 3.76
CA VAL A 47 5.49 0.23 5.02
C VAL A 47 5.93 1.08 6.21
N LYS A 48 7.20 1.48 6.25
CA LYS A 48 7.73 2.27 7.36
C LYS A 48 7.00 3.60 7.54
N ILE A 49 6.73 4.31 6.44
CA ILE A 49 5.98 5.58 6.47
C ILE A 49 4.54 5.33 6.96
N ILE A 50 3.88 4.27 6.48
CA ILE A 50 2.51 3.93 6.91
C ILE A 50 2.49 3.59 8.41
N GLU A 51 3.46 2.81 8.90
CA GLU A 51 3.59 2.51 10.33
C GLU A 51 3.75 3.77 11.18
N ASP A 52 4.58 4.72 10.73
CA ASP A 52 4.80 5.98 11.44
C ASP A 52 3.51 6.84 11.47
N ILE A 53 2.74 6.89 10.38
CA ILE A 53 1.42 7.53 10.35
C ILE A 53 0.46 6.84 11.34
N LEU A 54 0.39 5.50 11.30
CA LEU A 54 -0.48 4.72 12.19
C LEU A 54 -0.09 4.87 13.65
N LYS A 55 1.21 4.97 13.96
CA LYS A 55 1.71 5.26 15.29
C LYS A 55 1.27 6.65 15.74
N GLY A 56 1.41 7.67 14.90
CA GLY A 56 0.92 9.03 15.19
C GLY A 56 -0.59 9.07 15.45
N ILE A 57 -1.38 8.30 14.70
CA ILE A 57 -2.83 8.12 14.97
C ILE A 57 -3.05 7.49 16.35
N LYS A 58 -2.32 6.41 16.66
CA LYS A 58 -2.46 5.67 17.93
C LYS A 58 -2.01 6.46 19.15
N GLU A 59 -1.00 7.32 19.03
CA GLU A 59 -0.48 8.13 20.13
C GLU A 59 -1.44 9.27 20.52
N ASN A 60 -2.26 9.73 19.58
CA ASN A 60 -3.34 10.69 19.83
C ASN A 60 -4.61 10.04 20.39
N LYS A 61 -4.47 9.12 21.37
CA LYS A 61 -5.62 8.46 22.01
C LYS A 61 -6.57 9.49 22.62
N GLY A 62 -7.86 9.37 22.31
CA GLY A 62 -8.92 10.24 22.83
C GLY A 62 -9.27 11.44 21.96
N LYS A 63 -8.49 11.71 20.90
CA LYS A 63 -8.86 12.70 19.88
C LYS A 63 -9.45 12.01 18.66
N ARG A 64 -10.39 12.70 18.00
CA ARG A 64 -10.91 12.26 16.71
C ARG A 64 -9.77 12.17 15.70
N VAL A 65 -9.64 11.02 15.04
CA VAL A 65 -8.62 10.81 14.00
C VAL A 65 -8.95 11.66 12.79
N ASP A 66 -7.96 12.39 12.29
CA ASP A 66 -8.08 13.14 11.04
C ASP A 66 -8.13 12.15 9.85
N PRO A 67 -9.23 12.11 9.08
CA PRO A 67 -9.38 11.20 7.94
C PRO A 67 -8.32 11.41 6.84
N ARG A 68 -7.66 12.57 6.79
CA ARG A 68 -6.57 12.85 5.83
C ARG A 68 -5.39 11.91 6.03
N PHE A 69 -5.15 11.39 7.24
CA PHE A 69 -4.11 10.37 7.45
C PHE A 69 -4.43 9.07 6.71
N TYR A 70 -5.69 8.63 6.70
CA TYR A 70 -6.08 7.46 5.92
C TYR A 70 -6.01 7.72 4.41
N TRP A 71 -6.26 8.96 3.99
CA TRP A 71 -6.06 9.36 2.59
C TRP A 71 -4.59 9.21 2.19
N LEU A 72 -3.67 9.72 3.01
CA LEU A 72 -2.22 9.63 2.79
C LEU A 72 -1.74 8.17 2.74
N ILE A 73 -2.23 7.31 3.62
CA ILE A 73 -1.94 5.87 3.58
C ILE A 73 -2.40 5.27 2.25
N GLY A 74 -3.62 5.57 1.81
CA GLY A 74 -4.14 5.10 0.54
C GLY A 74 -3.33 5.59 -0.66
N ASP A 75 -2.86 6.85 -0.61
CA ASP A 75 -2.02 7.45 -1.64
C ASP A 75 -0.67 6.73 -1.74
N LEU A 76 0.01 6.54 -0.61
CA LEU A 76 1.27 5.78 -0.54
C LEU A 76 1.15 4.38 -1.13
N VAL A 77 0.08 3.66 -0.78
CA VAL A 77 -0.19 2.33 -1.34
C VAL A 77 -0.41 2.39 -2.85
N LEU A 78 -1.21 3.33 -3.35
CA LEU A 78 -1.47 3.45 -4.78
C LEU A 78 -0.22 3.87 -5.57
N VAL A 79 0.60 4.77 -5.04
CA VAL A 79 1.87 5.20 -5.64
C VAL A 79 2.83 4.01 -5.73
N PHE A 80 2.99 3.24 -4.65
CA PHE A 80 3.79 2.01 -4.67
C PHE A 80 3.27 1.02 -5.72
N LEU A 81 1.97 0.73 -5.74
CA LEU A 81 1.37 -0.18 -6.71
C LEU A 81 1.54 0.30 -8.15
N SER A 82 1.48 1.61 -8.40
CA SER A 82 1.74 2.18 -9.73
C SER A 82 3.21 2.05 -10.14
N ARG A 83 4.15 2.17 -9.20
CA ARG A 83 5.59 2.00 -9.47
C ARG A 83 5.89 0.57 -9.87
N ILE A 84 5.42 -0.43 -9.11
CA ILE A 84 5.63 -1.83 -9.49
C ILE A 84 4.96 -2.16 -10.83
N ASP A 85 3.79 -1.57 -11.10
CA ASP A 85 3.06 -1.74 -12.35
C ASP A 85 3.87 -1.22 -13.56
N SER A 86 4.51 -0.06 -13.39
CA SER A 86 5.39 0.54 -14.40
C SER A 86 6.64 -0.28 -14.70
N LEU A 87 7.13 -1.05 -13.70
CA LEU A 87 8.22 -2.00 -13.85
C LEU A 87 7.78 -3.32 -14.52
N GLY A 88 6.48 -3.49 -14.78
CA GLY A 88 5.94 -4.70 -15.40
C GLY A 88 5.58 -5.80 -14.40
N TYR A 89 5.33 -5.44 -13.14
CA TYR A 89 4.97 -6.38 -12.08
C TYR A 89 3.57 -6.11 -11.52
N TYR A 90 2.97 -7.10 -10.89
CA TYR A 90 1.77 -6.91 -10.07
C TYR A 90 1.88 -7.71 -8.77
N MET A 91 1.40 -7.11 -7.67
CA MET A 91 1.48 -7.72 -6.35
C MET A 91 0.33 -8.71 -6.12
N VAL A 92 0.67 -9.95 -5.80
CA VAL A 92 -0.30 -10.98 -5.41
C VAL A 92 -0.73 -10.73 -3.95
N ASP A 93 -2.01 -10.89 -3.67
CA ASP A 93 -2.60 -10.72 -2.33
C ASP A 93 -2.23 -9.38 -1.66
N GLN A 94 -2.20 -8.30 -2.47
CA GLN A 94 -1.68 -6.99 -2.07
C GLN A 94 -2.28 -6.47 -0.75
N ASN A 95 -3.60 -6.64 -0.56
CA ASN A 95 -4.29 -6.08 0.59
C ASN A 95 -3.93 -6.81 1.88
N ASP A 96 -3.86 -8.15 1.83
CA ASP A 96 -3.56 -8.97 2.99
C ASP A 96 -2.09 -8.87 3.37
N THR A 97 -1.21 -8.82 2.38
CA THR A 97 0.23 -8.64 2.59
C THR A 97 0.54 -7.27 3.20
N LEU A 98 0.01 -6.18 2.62
CA LEU A 98 0.15 -4.83 3.18
C LEU A 98 -0.46 -4.76 4.59
N GLY A 99 -1.66 -5.33 4.76
CA GLY A 99 -2.35 -5.35 6.04
C GLY A 99 -1.50 -5.99 7.13
N LYS A 100 -0.95 -7.18 6.87
CA LYS A 100 -0.03 -7.86 7.79
C LYS A 100 1.19 -6.99 8.12
N SER A 101 1.83 -6.39 7.12
CA SER A 101 3.02 -5.57 7.32
C SER A 101 2.79 -4.33 8.19
N VAL A 102 1.57 -3.75 8.20
CA VAL A 102 1.29 -2.52 8.98
C VAL A 102 0.34 -2.75 10.17
N GLY A 103 0.01 -4.00 10.48
CA GLY A 103 -0.89 -4.36 11.58
C GLY A 103 -2.36 -3.97 11.35
N LEU A 104 -2.84 -4.04 10.11
CA LEU A 104 -4.23 -3.82 9.71
C LEU A 104 -4.82 -5.07 9.04
N SER A 105 -6.15 -5.19 9.00
CA SER A 105 -6.79 -6.23 8.17
C SER A 105 -6.69 -5.88 6.68
N GLY A 106 -6.63 -6.88 5.80
CA GLY A 106 -6.69 -6.64 4.35
C GLY A 106 -7.98 -5.94 3.91
N SER A 107 -9.09 -6.17 4.61
CA SER A 107 -10.34 -5.42 4.41
C SER A 107 -10.21 -3.93 4.76
N SER A 108 -9.40 -3.57 5.77
CA SER A 108 -9.11 -2.18 6.13
C SER A 108 -8.27 -1.50 5.05
N ILE A 109 -7.23 -2.18 4.56
CA ILE A 109 -6.44 -1.70 3.42
C ILE A 109 -7.32 -1.47 2.19
N ARG A 110 -8.19 -2.43 1.85
CA ARG A 110 -9.14 -2.30 0.74
C ARG A 110 -10.02 -1.05 0.87
N ARG A 111 -10.55 -0.78 2.07
CA ARG A 111 -11.38 0.41 2.34
C ARG A 111 -10.59 1.71 2.24
N ILE A 112 -9.35 1.72 2.73
CA ILE A 112 -8.45 2.88 2.63
C ILE A 112 -8.14 3.20 1.15
N ILE A 113 -7.82 2.18 0.35
CA ILE A 113 -7.59 2.36 -1.09
C ILE A 113 -8.85 2.87 -1.80
N ALA A 114 -10.03 2.29 -1.50
CA ALA A 114 -11.29 2.73 -2.07
C ALA A 114 -11.61 4.19 -1.70
N PHE A 115 -11.37 4.57 -0.44
CA PHE A 115 -11.50 5.93 0.04
C PHE A 115 -10.60 6.90 -0.75
N ARG A 116 -9.30 6.58 -0.88
CA ARG A 116 -8.37 7.39 -1.67
C ARG A 116 -8.76 7.51 -3.13
N ARG A 117 -9.32 6.46 -3.74
CA ARG A 117 -9.80 6.49 -5.13
C ARG A 117 -11.03 7.37 -5.31
N ARG A 118 -11.94 7.35 -4.34
CA ARG A 118 -13.16 8.16 -4.37
C ARG A 118 -12.86 9.64 -4.18
N PHE A 119 -11.94 9.99 -3.29
CA PHE A 119 -11.51 11.37 -3.07
C PHE A 119 -10.13 11.55 -3.73
N SER A 120 -10.12 11.95 -4.99
CA SER A 120 -8.90 12.00 -5.82
C SER A 120 -7.86 13.02 -5.36
N ASP A 121 -8.26 14.00 -4.57
CA ASP A 121 -7.46 15.07 -3.98
C ASP A 121 -7.72 15.13 -2.47
N ILE A 122 -6.65 15.37 -1.70
CA ILE A 122 -6.71 15.49 -0.24
C ILE A 122 -7.56 16.70 0.20
N ALA A 123 -7.65 17.74 -0.63
CA ALA A 123 -8.47 18.92 -0.36
C ALA A 123 -9.97 18.60 -0.26
N LEU A 124 -10.39 17.46 -0.79
CA LEU A 124 -11.78 16.99 -0.78
C LEU A 124 -12.12 16.22 0.52
N VAL A 125 -11.12 15.97 1.36
CA VAL A 125 -11.28 15.27 2.63
C VAL A 125 -11.40 16.31 3.74
N ASP A 126 -12.62 16.52 4.20
CA ASP A 126 -12.91 17.37 5.36
C ASP A 126 -12.43 16.70 6.66
N PRO A 127 -11.45 17.29 7.39
CA PRO A 127 -11.02 16.80 8.71
C PRO A 127 -12.10 16.95 9.78
N GLY A 128 -13.14 17.73 9.51
CA GLY A 128 -14.40 17.90 10.23
C GLY A 128 -15.25 16.64 10.32
N ILE A 129 -15.07 15.70 9.40
CA ILE A 129 -15.87 14.47 9.31
C ILE A 129 -15.07 13.28 9.86
N ALA A 130 -15.73 12.42 10.64
CA ALA A 130 -15.07 11.24 11.21
C ALA A 130 -14.71 10.20 10.14
N TRP A 131 -13.57 9.51 10.32
CA TRP A 131 -13.16 8.41 9.43
C TRP A 131 -14.25 7.35 9.22
N SER A 132 -15.04 7.03 10.24
CA SER A 132 -16.14 6.06 10.13
C SER A 132 -17.15 6.42 9.03
N GLU A 133 -17.46 7.70 8.87
CA GLU A 133 -18.43 8.18 7.89
C GLU A 133 -17.89 8.02 6.46
N TYR A 134 -16.60 8.30 6.24
CA TYR A 134 -15.94 8.01 4.98
C TYR A 134 -15.88 6.50 4.72
N ARG A 135 -15.41 5.72 5.70
CA ARG A 135 -15.24 4.27 5.61
C ARG A 135 -16.54 3.55 5.26
N ASP A 136 -17.65 4.01 5.81
CA ASP A 136 -18.98 3.39 5.64
C ASP A 136 -19.76 4.00 4.46
N ASN A 137 -19.08 4.76 3.60
CA ASN A 137 -19.61 5.40 2.39
C ASN A 137 -20.78 6.37 2.63
N LYS A 138 -20.86 6.99 3.79
CA LYS A 138 -21.90 7.97 4.13
C LYS A 138 -21.61 9.38 3.63
N VAL A 139 -20.36 9.63 3.25
CA VAL A 139 -19.93 10.89 2.63
C VAL A 139 -19.95 10.71 1.11
N LEU A 140 -20.69 11.57 0.42
CA LEU A 140 -20.73 11.65 -1.04
C LEU A 140 -19.70 12.69 -1.53
N TYR A 141 -19.13 12.43 -2.70
CA TYR A 141 -18.21 13.31 -3.42
C TYR A 141 -18.83 13.68 -4.76
#